data_AF-A0A7K3LQA4-F1
#
_entry.id   AF-A0A7K3LQA4-F1
#
_cell.length_a   1.000
_cell.length_b   1.000
_cell.length_c   1.000
_cell.angle_alpha   90.00
_cell.angle_beta   90.00
_cell.angle_gamma   90.00
#
_symmetry.space_group_name_H-M   'P 1'
#
loop_
_entity.id
_entity.type
_entity.pdbx_description
1 polymer ?
#
loop_
_entity_poly.entity_id
_entity_poly.type
_entity_poly.pdbx_seq_one_letter_code
_entity_poly.pdbx_strand_id
1 'polypeptide(L)'
;MSTAVITDPWIERQIAAGRLAPGARGMSRTEAADQHNAANALTPTDHDYLYSPGQAQQTALAALSMVGIDLPDDTRVVLTDLVAGQCGRAYRANVGQIEAAVEEHRLSTGEAISADALLNALPWD
;
A
#
# COMPACT_ATOMS: atom_id res chain seq x y z
N MET A 1 19.83 -23.12 -23.43
CA MET A 1 18.47 -22.83 -22.94
C MET A 1 18.59 -21.67 -21.98
N SER A 2 18.00 -20.50 -22.29
CA SER A 2 18.01 -19.35 -21.40
C SER A 2 16.76 -19.43 -20.52
N THR A 3 16.93 -19.64 -19.22
CA THR A 3 15.84 -19.62 -18.25
C THR A 3 15.47 -18.16 -18.03
N ALA A 4 14.39 -17.69 -18.65
CA ALA A 4 13.85 -16.38 -18.34
C ALA A 4 13.33 -16.42 -16.91
N VAL A 5 14.04 -15.79 -15.98
CA VAL A 5 13.54 -15.56 -14.62
C VAL A 5 12.41 -14.55 -14.75
N ILE A 6 11.18 -14.98 -14.48
CA ILE A 6 10.05 -14.05 -14.33
C ILE A 6 10.35 -13.24 -13.07
N THR A 7 10.77 -11.99 -13.26
CA THR A 7 11.04 -11.06 -12.17
C THR A 7 9.76 -10.32 -11.79
N ASP A 8 9.53 -10.16 -10.49
CA ASP A 8 8.35 -9.43 -10.00
C ASP A 8 8.52 -7.92 -10.27
N PRO A 9 7.62 -7.27 -11.02
CA PRO A 9 7.77 -5.87 -11.40
C PRO A 9 7.77 -4.88 -10.23
N TRP A 10 7.12 -5.23 -9.11
CA TRP A 10 7.15 -4.40 -7.92
C TRP A 10 8.53 -4.52 -7.24
N ILE A 11 9.06 -5.73 -7.09
CA ILE A 11 10.40 -5.96 -6.54
C ILE A 11 11.46 -5.22 -7.35
N GLU A 12 11.45 -5.37 -8.67
CA GLU A 12 12.43 -4.68 -9.54
C GLU A 12 12.34 -3.16 -9.42
N ARG A 13 11.13 -2.61 -9.26
CA ARG A 13 10.94 -1.18 -9.05
C ARG A 13 11.53 -0.71 -7.71
N GLN A 14 11.34 -1.46 -6.63
CA GLN A 14 11.92 -1.10 -5.33
C GLN A 14 13.45 -1.27 -5.31
N ILE A 15 13.99 -2.26 -6.05
CA ILE A 15 15.44 -2.39 -6.26
C ILE A 15 15.97 -1.17 -7.03
N ALA A 16 15.31 -0.78 -8.11
CA ALA A 16 15.68 0.39 -8.90
C ALA A 16 15.59 1.70 -8.07
N ALA A 17 14.63 1.78 -7.16
CA ALA A 17 14.49 2.89 -6.21
C ALA A 17 15.49 2.84 -5.03
N GLY A 18 16.35 1.83 -4.96
CA GLY A 18 17.32 1.67 -3.87
C GLY A 18 16.74 1.26 -2.53
N ARG A 19 15.44 0.92 -2.46
CA ARG A 19 14.78 0.50 -1.22
C ARG A 19 15.03 -0.97 -0.91
N LEU A 20 15.08 -1.83 -1.93
CA LEU A 20 15.39 -3.25 -1.79
C LEU A 20 16.76 -3.58 -2.37
N ALA A 21 17.45 -4.54 -1.75
CA ALA A 21 18.67 -5.10 -2.32
C ALA A 21 18.34 -6.08 -3.46
N PRO A 22 19.26 -6.32 -4.42
CA PRO A 22 19.09 -7.33 -5.47
C PRO A 22 18.74 -8.74 -4.98
N GLY A 23 19.11 -9.07 -3.73
CA GLY A 23 18.77 -10.33 -3.07
C GLY A 23 17.28 -10.51 -2.76
N ALA A 24 16.45 -9.47 -2.90
CA ALA A 24 15.00 -9.58 -2.78
C ALA A 24 14.36 -10.33 -3.96
N ARG A 25 15.09 -10.54 -5.07
CA ARG A 25 14.62 -11.35 -6.20
C ARG A 25 14.39 -12.79 -5.74
N GLY A 26 13.14 -13.23 -5.82
CA GLY A 26 12.71 -14.56 -5.38
C GLY A 26 11.99 -14.57 -4.04
N MET A 27 11.93 -13.44 -3.33
CA MET A 27 11.03 -13.25 -2.19
C MET A 27 9.62 -12.89 -2.67
N SER A 28 8.62 -13.19 -1.84
CA SER A 28 7.32 -12.55 -2.00
C SER A 28 7.43 -11.03 -1.72
N ARG A 29 6.47 -10.26 -2.25
CA ARG A 29 6.43 -8.80 -2.04
C ARG A 29 6.34 -8.45 -0.55
N THR A 30 5.55 -9.21 0.19
CA THR A 30 5.37 -9.03 1.65
C THR A 30 6.66 -9.32 2.39
N GLU A 31 7.31 -10.47 2.13
CA GLU A 31 8.58 -10.80 2.79
C GLU A 31 9.67 -9.76 2.53
N ALA A 32 9.76 -9.27 1.29
CA ALA A 32 10.74 -8.24 0.94
C ALA A 32 10.45 -6.90 1.64
N ALA A 33 9.17 -6.52 1.74
CA ALA A 33 8.74 -5.33 2.48
C ALA A 33 9.04 -5.45 3.98
N ASP A 34 8.67 -6.59 4.58
CA ASP A 34 8.88 -6.87 5.98
C ASP A 34 10.36 -6.90 6.33
N GLN A 35 11.20 -7.51 5.48
CA GLN A 35 12.65 -7.48 5.66
C GLN A 35 13.22 -6.06 5.60
N HIS A 36 12.76 -5.23 4.65
CA HIS A 36 13.18 -3.83 4.57
C HIS A 36 12.78 -3.05 5.81
N ASN A 37 11.52 -3.16 6.24
CA ASN A 37 11.01 -2.44 7.40
C ASN A 37 11.77 -2.87 8.68
N ALA A 38 11.97 -4.18 8.87
CA ALA A 38 12.71 -4.71 10.02
C ALA A 38 14.18 -4.24 10.04
N ALA A 39 14.86 -4.24 8.89
CA ALA A 39 16.25 -3.81 8.78
C ALA A 39 16.45 -2.32 9.11
N ASN A 40 15.41 -1.50 8.90
CA ASN A 40 15.43 -0.06 9.15
C ASN A 40 14.67 0.34 10.43
N ALA A 41 14.19 -0.63 11.21
CA ALA A 41 13.34 -0.42 12.40
C ALA A 41 12.09 0.43 12.12
N LEU A 42 11.52 0.33 10.91
CA LEU A 42 10.33 1.06 10.50
C LEU A 42 9.08 0.39 11.05
N THR A 43 8.17 1.23 11.52
CA THR A 43 6.83 0.89 11.98
C THR A 43 5.78 1.51 11.05
N PRO A 44 4.52 1.05 11.06
CA PRO A 44 3.46 1.61 10.22
C PRO A 44 3.23 3.12 10.40
N THR A 45 3.76 3.75 11.45
CA THR A 45 3.67 5.21 11.67
C THR A 45 4.72 6.00 10.90
N ASP A 46 5.75 5.34 10.37
CA ASP A 46 6.85 6.00 9.68
C ASP A 46 6.53 6.26 8.21
N HIS A 47 6.84 7.46 7.71
CA HIS A 47 6.59 7.83 6.30
C HIS A 47 7.33 6.94 5.29
N ASP A 48 8.48 6.40 5.69
CA ASP A 48 9.30 5.53 4.85
C ASP A 48 8.88 4.05 4.94
N TYR A 49 7.85 3.73 5.74
CA TYR A 49 7.35 2.36 5.85
C TYR A 49 6.94 1.81 4.49
N LEU A 50 7.50 0.66 4.12
CA LEU A 50 7.26 0.04 2.83
C LEU A 50 6.08 -0.92 2.94
N TYR A 51 4.93 -0.56 2.36
CA TYR A 51 3.84 -1.49 2.13
C TYR A 51 4.06 -2.30 0.85
N SER A 52 3.87 -3.61 0.91
CA SER A 52 3.61 -4.38 -0.31
C SER A 52 2.26 -3.95 -0.92
N PRO A 53 2.03 -4.15 -2.23
CA PRO A 53 0.77 -3.77 -2.86
C PRO A 53 -0.45 -4.42 -2.21
N GLY A 54 -0.33 -5.66 -1.72
CA GLY A 54 -1.42 -6.35 -1.03
C GLY A 54 -1.73 -5.76 0.33
N GLN A 55 -0.69 -5.48 1.14
CA GLN A 55 -0.87 -4.84 2.45
C GLN A 55 -1.47 -3.43 2.28
N ALA A 56 -1.00 -2.64 1.30
CA ALA A 56 -1.55 -1.31 1.03
C ALA A 56 -3.06 -1.36 0.71
N GLN A 57 -3.51 -2.33 -0.08
CA GLN A 57 -4.94 -2.49 -0.39
C GLN A 57 -5.76 -2.85 0.86
N GLN A 58 -5.27 -3.81 1.65
CA GLN A 58 -5.95 -4.23 2.88
C GLN A 58 -6.04 -3.08 3.89
N THR A 59 -4.95 -2.35 4.10
CA THR A 59 -4.91 -1.19 4.99
C THR A 59 -5.83 -0.08 4.50
N ALA A 60 -5.87 0.20 3.19
CA ALA A 60 -6.77 1.21 2.64
C ALA A 60 -8.26 0.83 2.80
N LEU A 61 -8.63 -0.44 2.55
CA LEU A 61 -10.00 -0.91 2.75
C LEU A 61 -10.42 -0.81 4.23
N ALA A 62 -9.55 -1.26 5.14
CA ALA A 62 -9.80 -1.17 6.57
C ALA A 62 -9.97 0.29 7.03
N ALA A 63 -9.11 1.19 6.56
CA ALA A 63 -9.21 2.62 6.88
C ALA A 63 -10.50 3.22 6.31
N LEU A 64 -10.86 2.94 5.05
CA LEU A 64 -12.07 3.49 4.41
C LEU A 64 -13.36 3.06 5.12
N SER A 65 -13.41 1.83 5.66
CA SER A 65 -14.54 1.38 6.48
C SER A 65 -14.74 2.25 7.73
N MET A 66 -13.66 2.80 8.31
CA MET A 66 -13.75 3.69 9.49
C MET A 66 -14.54 4.97 9.21
N VAL A 67 -14.57 5.44 7.96
CA VAL A 67 -15.34 6.63 7.54
C VAL A 67 -16.66 6.26 6.85
N GLY A 68 -17.13 5.01 7.02
CA GLY A 68 -18.39 4.51 6.48
C GLY A 68 -18.36 4.17 4.99
N ILE A 69 -17.17 3.97 4.42
CA ILE A 69 -17.00 3.51 3.04
C ILE A 69 -16.71 2.01 3.09
N ASP A 70 -17.78 1.21 3.21
CA ASP A 70 -17.69 -0.25 3.25
C ASP A 70 -17.66 -0.82 1.84
N LEU A 71 -16.51 -1.38 1.48
CA LEU A 71 -16.25 -1.97 0.17
C LEU A 71 -16.03 -3.49 0.32
N PRO A 72 -16.46 -4.31 -0.65
CA PRO A 72 -16.09 -5.72 -0.67
C PRO A 72 -14.57 -5.93 -0.60
N ASP A 73 -14.11 -6.96 0.10
CA ASP A 73 -12.69 -7.26 0.32
C ASP A 73 -11.87 -7.43 -0.98
N ASP A 74 -12.51 -7.76 -2.09
CA ASP A 74 -11.89 -7.91 -3.41
C ASP A 74 -11.88 -6.61 -4.23
N THR A 75 -12.40 -5.51 -3.67
CA THR A 75 -12.43 -4.19 -4.32
C THR A 75 -11.05 -3.58 -4.32
N ARG A 76 -10.56 -3.27 -5.53
CA ARG A 76 -9.28 -2.59 -5.67
C ARG A 76 -9.44 -1.10 -5.39
N VAL A 77 -8.70 -0.56 -4.44
CA VAL A 77 -8.58 0.88 -4.19
C VAL A 77 -7.54 1.47 -5.13
N VAL A 78 -7.92 2.53 -5.85
CA VAL A 78 -7.04 3.26 -6.77
C VAL A 78 -7.17 4.76 -6.47
N LEU A 79 -6.04 5.46 -6.37
CA LEU A 79 -6.02 6.89 -6.16
C LEU A 79 -6.45 7.64 -7.43
N THR A 80 -7.18 8.73 -7.25
CA THR A 80 -7.55 9.64 -8.35
C THR A 80 -7.50 11.09 -7.88
N ASP A 81 -7.25 11.99 -8.84
CA ASP A 81 -7.45 13.44 -8.70
C ASP A 81 -8.80 13.90 -9.29
N LEU A 82 -9.62 12.97 -9.78
CA LEU A 82 -10.93 13.21 -10.38
C LEU A 82 -12.06 12.95 -9.37
N VAL A 83 -13.17 12.41 -9.87
CA VAL A 83 -14.34 12.08 -9.06
C VAL A 83 -14.12 10.73 -8.39
N ALA A 84 -14.16 10.74 -7.06
CA ALA A 84 -14.14 9.54 -6.24
C ALA A 84 -15.44 8.72 -6.38
N GLY A 85 -15.34 7.42 -6.13
CA GLY A 85 -16.46 6.50 -6.11
C GLY A 85 -16.21 5.20 -6.86
N GLN A 86 -17.25 4.38 -6.94
CA GLN A 86 -17.16 3.08 -7.62
C GLN A 86 -16.95 3.27 -9.13
N CYS A 87 -15.92 2.64 -9.66
CA CYS A 87 -15.64 2.57 -11.10
C CYS A 87 -15.35 1.11 -11.51
N GLY A 88 -16.37 0.44 -12.06
CA GLY A 88 -16.28 -0.98 -12.41
C GLY A 88 -16.00 -1.83 -11.16
N ARG A 89 -14.82 -2.48 -11.13
CA ARG A 89 -14.36 -3.32 -10.00
C ARG A 89 -13.40 -2.61 -9.04
N ALA A 90 -13.14 -1.33 -9.27
CA ALA A 90 -12.28 -0.52 -8.42
C ALA A 90 -13.09 0.55 -7.70
N TYR A 91 -12.60 0.95 -6.54
CA TYR A 91 -13.02 2.18 -5.89
C TYR A 91 -11.96 3.24 -6.12
N ARG A 92 -12.36 4.35 -6.75
CA ARG A 92 -11.52 5.54 -6.90
C ARG A 92 -11.58 6.34 -5.61
N ALA A 93 -10.47 6.43 -4.92
CA ALA A 93 -10.33 7.22 -3.71
C ALA A 93 -9.53 8.49 -3.99
N ASN A 94 -10.03 9.63 -3.53
CA ASN A 94 -9.23 10.84 -3.50
C ASN A 94 -8.25 10.78 -2.32
N VAL A 95 -7.11 11.47 -2.44
CA VAL A 95 -6.09 11.54 -1.37
C VAL A 95 -6.71 11.91 -0.02
N GLY A 96 -7.55 12.95 0.01
CA GLY A 96 -8.21 13.40 1.24
C GLY A 96 -9.16 12.37 1.88
N GLN A 97 -9.70 11.42 1.12
CA GLN A 97 -10.49 10.32 1.70
C GLN A 97 -9.60 9.32 2.43
N ILE A 98 -8.43 9.02 1.89
CA ILE A 98 -7.45 8.14 2.55
C ILE A 98 -6.89 8.82 3.81
N GLU A 99 -6.56 10.11 3.73
CA GLU A 99 -6.08 10.87 4.89
C GLU A 99 -7.13 10.93 6.00
N ALA A 100 -8.39 11.26 5.66
CA ALA A 100 -9.48 11.28 6.63
C ALA A 100 -9.74 9.89 7.24
N ALA A 101 -9.68 8.85 6.42
CA ALA A 101 -9.83 7.46 6.85
C ALA A 101 -8.73 7.01 7.82
N VAL A 102 -7.47 7.36 7.54
CA VAL A 102 -6.32 7.08 8.42
C VAL A 102 -6.44 7.85 9.73
N GLU A 103 -6.89 9.10 9.69
CA GLU A 103 -7.11 9.88 10.91
C GLU A 103 -8.25 9.30 11.75
N GLU A 104 -9.36 8.90 11.13
CA GLU A 104 -10.48 8.26 11.84
C GLU A 104 -10.05 6.91 12.46
N HIS A 105 -9.25 6.13 11.74
CA HIS A 105 -8.64 4.91 12.30
C HIS A 105 -7.87 5.22 13.58
N ARG A 106 -6.98 6.23 13.56
CA ARG A 106 -6.19 6.65 14.72
C ARG A 106 -7.09 7.08 15.89
N LEU A 107 -8.15 7.83 15.62
CA LEU A 107 -9.08 8.30 16.64
C LEU A 107 -9.90 7.16 17.26
N SER A 108 -10.31 6.19 16.45
CA SER A 108 -11.16 5.08 16.88
C SER A 108 -10.40 3.93 17.55
N THR A 109 -9.20 3.58 17.09
CA THR A 109 -8.42 2.44 17.59
C THR A 109 -7.26 2.85 18.50
N GLY A 110 -6.81 4.10 18.41
CA GLY A 110 -5.58 4.57 19.05
C GLY A 110 -4.31 4.19 18.29
N GLU A 111 -4.41 3.42 17.20
CA GLU A 111 -3.27 2.99 16.39
C GLU A 111 -3.03 3.97 15.23
N ALA A 112 -1.81 4.49 15.14
CA ALA A 112 -1.42 5.40 14.08
C ALA A 112 -0.88 4.64 12.86
N ILE A 113 -1.22 5.15 11.67
CA ILE A 113 -0.72 4.68 10.38
C ILE A 113 -0.25 5.91 9.61
N SER A 114 0.85 5.80 8.87
CA SER A 114 1.34 6.86 8.00
C SER A 114 0.48 6.93 6.72
N ALA A 115 -0.25 8.05 6.55
CA ALA A 115 -1.00 8.31 5.34
C ALA A 115 -0.06 8.39 4.12
N ASP A 116 1.11 9.04 4.24
CA ASP A 116 2.06 9.15 3.13
C ASP A 116 2.60 7.78 2.69
N ALA A 117 2.94 6.90 3.64
CA ALA A 117 3.39 5.56 3.32
C ALA A 117 2.32 4.77 2.55
N LEU A 118 1.05 4.89 2.97
CA LEU A 118 -0.08 4.25 2.31
C LEU A 118 -0.34 4.84 0.92
N LEU A 119 -0.37 6.17 0.78
CA LEU A 119 -0.57 6.87 -0.49
C LEU A 119 0.52 6.54 -1.51
N ASN A 120 1.77 6.44 -1.07
CA ASN A 120 2.90 6.06 -1.92
C ASN A 120 2.85 4.61 -2.41
N ALA A 121 2.10 3.74 -1.72
CA ALA A 121 1.97 2.34 -2.06
C ALA A 121 0.74 2.03 -2.92
N LEU A 122 -0.28 2.90 -2.90
CA LEU A 122 -1.50 2.74 -3.69
C LEU A 122 -1.28 3.10 -5.18
N PRO A 123 -1.93 2.39 -6.11
CA PRO A 123 -1.87 2.72 -7.52
C PRO A 123 -2.68 3.98 -7.84
N TRP A 124 -2.26 4.75 -8.85
CA TRP A 124 -3.00 5.87 -9.42
C TRP A 124 -3.73 5.46 -10.71
N ASP A 125 -4.88 6.07 -10.98
CA ASP A 125 -5.67 5.97 -12.22
C ASP A 125 -5.35 7.12 -13.19
#